data_AF-A0ABD0Q525-F1
#
_entry.id   AF-A0ABD0Q525-F1
#
_cell.length_a   1.000
_cell.length_b   1.000
_cell.length_c   1.000
_cell.angle_alpha   90.00
_cell.angle_beta   90.00
_cell.angle_gamma   90.00
#
_symmetry.space_group_name_H-M   'P 1'
#
loop_
_entity.id
_entity.type
_entity.pdbx_description
1 polymer ?
#
loop_
_entity_poly.entity_id
_entity_poly.type
_entity_poly.pdbx_seq_one_letter_code
_entity_poly.pdbx_strand_id
1 'polypeptide(L)'
;CHYSNLAFSLLAHVLSERVVGINYQRWITDNILGRLGMEDTGFDINPGIQSQMAVGVYASGQAAPLYDLGWYRPSGQMYSTAADMAKLSMMLLGAYHRKLLEPDTLKIMLTPLFRCNKDYFANRTGTPWEVNEQMGYEVLRKDGDLDGYSATFSLVPRLKLGLVVLMAGTRPQNQDMVSKAYSYIIPAMERAFREAKRVLVPPPNPAAYVGFYTYGNITFYEIKAGPDGVLIMQQFGPQIEDLIPERVVFEKEYPCVLRVNTASVSLEAQDGQLFNFYVFDKKGVSPGFDAPGLNTYNVIRISRRPTFSN
;
A
#
# COMPACT_ATOMS: atom_id res chain seq x y z
N CYS A 1 -9.17 12.84 17.98
CA CYS A 1 -7.93 12.05 17.94
C CYS A 1 -6.93 12.70 18.87
N HIS A 2 -6.23 11.91 19.69
CA HIS A 2 -5.22 12.42 20.63
C HIS A 2 -3.98 11.52 20.55
N TYR A 3 -2.82 12.12 20.32
CA TYR A 3 -1.55 11.40 20.23
C TYR A 3 -1.01 11.06 21.63
N SER A 4 -0.34 9.92 21.79
CA SER A 4 0.21 9.52 23.10
C SER A 4 1.44 8.64 22.98
N ASN A 5 2.62 9.19 23.27
CA ASN A 5 3.87 8.43 23.41
C ASN A 5 3.78 7.43 24.58
N LEU A 6 3.04 7.78 25.64
CA LEU A 6 2.74 6.90 26.77
C LEU A 6 2.02 5.63 26.30
N ALA A 7 1.02 5.77 25.42
CA ALA A 7 0.26 4.63 24.91
C ALA A 7 1.13 3.67 24.09
N PHE A 8 2.02 4.18 23.23
CA PHE A 8 2.96 3.35 22.47
C PHE A 8 3.97 2.63 23.37
N SER A 9 4.52 3.35 24.36
CA SER A 9 5.45 2.73 25.32
C SER A 9 4.75 1.67 26.17
N LEU A 10 3.53 1.95 26.65
CA LEU A 10 2.73 0.99 27.39
C LEU A 10 2.42 -0.26 26.55
N LEU A 11 2.03 -0.10 25.29
CA LEU A 11 1.77 -1.22 24.37
C LEU A 11 3.01 -2.11 24.20
N ALA A 12 4.18 -1.50 24.03
CA ALA A 12 5.46 -2.21 23.92
C ALA A 12 5.83 -2.98 25.19
N HIS A 13 5.63 -2.37 26.37
CA HIS A 13 5.87 -3.03 27.65
C HIS A 13 4.87 -4.17 27.91
N VAL A 14 3.58 -4.00 27.57
CA VAL A 14 2.60 -5.09 27.63
C VAL A 14 2.99 -6.24 26.71
N LEU A 15 3.36 -5.96 25.46
CA LEU A 15 3.84 -6.99 24.52
C LEU A 15 5.04 -7.74 25.10
N SER A 16 6.07 -7.00 25.50
CA SER A 16 7.34 -7.59 25.94
C SER A 16 7.22 -8.35 27.26
N GLU A 17 6.57 -7.78 28.28
CA GLU A 17 6.49 -8.38 29.62
C GLU A 17 5.38 -9.41 29.77
N ARG A 18 4.21 -9.19 29.14
CA ARG A 18 3.01 -10.03 29.37
C ARG A 18 2.76 -11.06 28.29
N VAL A 19 3.22 -10.82 27.07
CA VAL A 19 2.96 -11.73 25.94
C VAL A 19 4.20 -12.56 25.62
N VAL A 20 5.37 -11.93 25.51
CA VAL A 20 6.58 -12.62 25.03
C VAL A 20 7.53 -13.04 26.15
N GLY A 21 7.60 -12.29 27.25
CA GLY A 21 8.51 -12.58 28.37
C GLY A 21 9.99 -12.24 28.08
N ILE A 22 10.27 -11.39 27.10
CA ILE A 22 11.63 -10.88 26.80
C ILE A 22 11.61 -9.37 26.66
N ASN A 23 12.76 -8.72 26.83
CA ASN A 23 12.88 -7.27 26.66
C ASN A 23 12.43 -6.81 25.25
N TYR A 24 11.70 -5.70 25.18
CA TYR A 24 11.16 -5.13 23.95
C TYR A 24 12.22 -4.90 22.86
N GLN A 25 13.35 -4.28 23.20
CA GLN A 25 14.40 -3.99 22.21
C GLN A 25 14.97 -5.27 21.60
N ARG A 26 15.16 -6.30 22.42
CA ARG A 26 15.57 -7.62 21.94
C ARG A 26 14.51 -8.24 21.03
N TRP A 27 13.24 -8.17 21.41
CA TRP A 27 12.16 -8.67 20.58
C TRP A 27 12.10 -8.00 19.20
N ILE A 28 12.21 -6.67 19.15
CA ILE A 28 12.26 -5.89 17.90
C ILE A 28 13.48 -6.28 17.06
N THR A 29 14.65 -6.43 17.70
CA THR A 29 15.89 -6.83 17.01
C THR A 29 15.72 -8.20 16.35
N ASP A 30 15.23 -9.20 17.10
CA ASP A 30 15.14 -10.58 16.63
C ASP A 30 13.99 -10.80 15.62
N ASN A 31 12.85 -10.12 15.79
CA ASN A 31 11.62 -10.40 15.05
C ASN A 31 11.32 -9.41 13.92
N ILE A 32 11.94 -8.23 13.93
CA ILE A 32 11.74 -7.22 12.90
C ILE A 32 13.08 -6.89 12.22
N LEU A 33 14.04 -6.34 12.95
CA LEU A 33 15.25 -5.77 12.35
C LEU A 33 16.12 -6.84 11.71
N GLY A 34 16.46 -7.90 12.44
CA GLY A 34 17.24 -9.03 11.91
C GLY A 34 16.53 -9.74 10.76
N ARG A 35 15.20 -9.89 10.84
CA ARG A 35 14.41 -10.48 9.76
C ARG A 35 14.40 -9.62 8.51
N LEU A 36 14.44 -8.29 8.61
CA LEU A 36 14.56 -7.39 7.46
C LEU A 36 16.00 -7.11 7.04
N GLY A 37 16.99 -7.56 7.82
CA GLY A 37 18.40 -7.22 7.60
C GLY A 37 18.68 -5.73 7.80
N MET A 38 18.03 -5.11 8.79
CA MET A 38 18.23 -3.72 9.19
C MET A 38 19.35 -3.63 10.23
N GLU A 39 20.59 -3.83 9.79
CA GLU A 39 21.77 -4.00 10.66
C GLU A 39 22.26 -2.69 11.29
N ASP A 40 21.93 -1.55 10.68
CA ASP A 40 22.30 -0.20 11.15
C ASP A 40 21.14 0.48 11.88
N THR A 41 20.26 -0.32 12.49
CA THR A 41 19.06 0.13 13.19
C THR A 41 19.01 -0.49 14.59
N GLY A 42 18.70 0.31 15.61
CA GLY A 42 18.69 -0.18 16.99
C GLY A 42 18.26 0.85 18.02
N PHE A 43 18.50 0.54 19.30
CA PHE A 43 18.13 1.38 20.44
C PHE A 43 19.33 1.86 21.28
N ASP A 44 20.39 1.05 21.36
CA ASP A 44 21.53 1.31 22.23
C ASP A 44 22.67 1.95 21.43
N ILE A 45 23.01 3.19 21.77
CA ILE A 45 24.08 3.94 21.12
C ILE A 45 25.40 3.62 21.83
N ASN A 46 26.20 2.74 21.23
CA ASN A 46 27.56 2.44 21.67
C ASN A 46 28.59 3.33 20.96
N PRO A 47 29.87 3.38 21.38
CA PRO A 47 30.88 4.23 20.76
C PRO A 47 31.08 4.00 19.25
N GLY A 48 30.90 2.77 18.78
CA GLY A 48 30.98 2.43 17.36
C GLY A 48 29.84 3.07 16.55
N ILE A 49 28.60 2.94 17.03
CA ILE A 49 27.43 3.60 16.42
C ILE A 49 27.59 5.11 16.49
N GLN A 50 27.94 5.66 17.65
CA GLN A 50 28.11 7.10 17.84
C GLN A 50 29.13 7.71 16.87
N SER A 51 30.20 6.97 16.52
CA SER A 51 31.21 7.43 15.56
C SER A 51 30.69 7.59 14.12
N GLN A 52 29.58 6.93 13.79
CA GLN A 52 28.94 6.96 12.47
C GLN A 52 27.68 7.84 12.44
N MET A 53 27.17 8.24 13.61
CA MET A 53 25.99 9.08 13.72
C MET A 53 26.28 10.50 13.24
N ALA A 54 25.32 11.08 12.52
CA ALA A 54 25.34 12.52 12.25
C ALA A 54 25.22 13.30 13.57
N VAL A 55 25.93 14.43 13.69
CA VAL A 55 25.85 15.28 14.88
C VAL A 55 24.54 16.08 14.85
N GLY A 56 23.58 15.70 15.68
CA GLY A 56 22.34 16.44 15.84
C GLY A 56 22.55 17.84 16.41
N VAL A 57 21.83 18.82 15.88
CA VAL A 57 21.96 20.23 16.28
C VAL A 57 20.61 20.90 16.50
N TYR A 58 20.52 21.78 17.50
CA TYR A 58 19.38 22.68 17.64
C TYR A 58 19.38 23.74 16.53
N ALA A 59 18.27 24.48 16.40
CA ALA A 59 18.18 25.60 15.45
C ALA A 59 19.25 26.70 15.69
N SER A 60 19.83 26.78 16.88
CA SER A 60 20.96 27.66 17.22
C SER A 60 22.30 27.20 16.62
N GLY A 61 22.37 25.99 16.05
CA GLY A 61 23.61 25.34 15.60
C GLY A 61 24.39 24.65 16.72
N GLN A 62 23.93 24.73 17.96
CA GLN A 62 24.55 24.00 19.07
C GLN A 62 24.25 22.51 18.97
N ALA A 63 25.26 21.68 19.26
CA ALA A 63 25.10 20.23 19.33
C ALA A 63 24.09 19.85 20.41
N ALA A 64 23.16 18.96 20.05
CA ALA A 64 22.22 18.39 20.99
C ALA A 64 22.85 17.21 21.76
N PRO A 65 22.56 17.04 23.06
CA PRO A 65 23.04 15.92 23.82
C PRO A 65 22.33 14.63 23.39
N LEU A 66 23.03 13.50 23.46
CA LEU A 66 22.41 12.18 23.41
C LEU A 66 21.96 11.80 24.83
N TYR A 67 20.75 11.29 24.96
CA TYR A 67 20.19 10.84 26.23
C TYR A 67 19.33 9.60 26.04
N ASP A 68 19.15 8.87 27.13
CA ASP A 68 18.29 7.69 27.19
C ASP A 68 16.87 8.08 27.62
N LEU A 69 15.87 7.74 26.81
CA LEU A 69 14.45 7.91 27.11
C LEU A 69 13.94 6.93 28.19
N GLY A 70 14.75 5.97 28.60
CA GLY A 70 14.42 5.00 29.65
C GLY A 70 13.15 4.22 29.32
N TRP A 71 12.14 4.32 30.18
CA TRP A 71 10.86 3.63 29.97
C TRP A 71 10.15 4.04 28.67
N TYR A 72 10.40 5.26 28.15
CA TYR A 72 9.82 5.76 26.90
C TYR A 72 10.57 5.32 25.63
N ARG A 73 11.66 4.54 25.76
CA ARG A 73 12.43 3.98 24.63
C ARG A 73 11.57 3.53 23.43
N PRO A 74 10.48 2.74 23.61
CA PRO A 74 9.69 2.24 22.48
C PRO A 74 9.01 3.33 21.65
N SER A 75 8.75 4.50 22.23
CA SER A 75 8.02 5.57 21.55
C SER A 75 8.89 6.51 20.70
N GLY A 76 10.23 6.44 20.80
CA GLY A 76 11.06 7.38 20.04
C GLY A 76 12.58 7.21 20.04
N GLN A 77 13.17 6.23 20.74
CA GLN A 77 14.64 6.17 20.87
C GLN A 77 15.39 5.52 19.70
N MET A 78 14.67 4.90 18.74
CA MET A 78 15.37 4.16 17.69
C MET A 78 16.24 5.06 16.82
N TYR A 79 17.49 4.63 16.57
CA TYR A 79 18.32 5.15 15.49
C TYR A 79 18.21 4.23 14.28
N SER A 80 18.41 4.77 13.07
CA SER A 80 18.40 4.00 11.82
C SER A 80 19.11 4.78 10.71
N THR A 81 19.22 4.16 9.53
CA THR A 81 19.67 4.77 8.28
C THR A 81 18.51 4.84 7.28
N ALA A 82 18.63 5.72 6.28
CA ALA A 82 17.63 5.77 5.21
C ALA A 82 17.57 4.44 4.42
N ALA A 83 18.69 3.74 4.27
CA ALA A 83 18.77 2.45 3.60
C ALA A 83 18.01 1.35 4.35
N ASP A 84 18.14 1.30 5.68
CA ASP A 84 17.40 0.34 6.49
C ASP A 84 15.90 0.65 6.54
N MET A 85 15.54 1.92 6.75
CA MET A 85 14.13 2.32 6.70
C MET A 85 13.51 2.07 5.32
N ALA A 86 14.28 2.17 4.23
CA ALA A 86 13.80 1.78 2.91
C ALA A 86 13.43 0.29 2.82
N LYS A 87 14.15 -0.61 3.51
CA LYS A 87 13.80 -2.04 3.60
C LYS A 87 12.43 -2.22 4.29
N LEU A 88 12.20 -1.51 5.40
CA LEU A 88 10.90 -1.50 6.08
C LEU A 88 9.79 -0.95 5.16
N SER A 89 10.05 0.15 4.45
CA SER A 89 9.12 0.74 3.50
C SER A 89 8.75 -0.23 2.37
N MET A 90 9.74 -0.87 1.74
CA MET A 90 9.50 -1.88 0.71
C MET A 90 8.71 -3.06 1.25
N MET A 91 8.94 -3.50 2.50
CA MET A 91 8.18 -4.60 3.10
C MET A 91 6.72 -4.21 3.31
N LEU A 92 6.47 -3.02 3.86
CA LEU A 92 5.12 -2.50 4.06
C LEU A 92 4.39 -2.27 2.72
N LEU A 93 5.10 -1.98 1.63
CA LEU A 93 4.54 -1.82 0.30
C LEU A 93 4.41 -3.14 -0.48
N GLY A 94 4.75 -4.28 0.13
CA GLY A 94 4.72 -5.59 -0.51
C GLY A 94 5.75 -5.79 -1.63
N ALA A 95 6.77 -4.92 -1.70
CA ALA A 95 7.82 -4.93 -2.72
C ALA A 95 9.15 -5.55 -2.22
N TYR A 96 9.19 -6.01 -0.97
CA TYR A 96 10.37 -6.65 -0.40
C TYR A 96 10.26 -8.18 -0.41
N HIS A 97 11.36 -8.86 -0.66
CA HIS A 97 11.41 -10.33 -0.71
C HIS A 97 11.14 -10.97 0.65
N ARG A 98 11.47 -10.28 1.75
CA ARG A 98 11.20 -10.76 3.11
C ARG A 98 9.86 -10.21 3.60
N LYS A 99 8.96 -11.11 3.99
CA LYS A 99 7.65 -10.78 4.56
C LYS A 99 7.69 -10.91 6.08
N LEU A 100 7.03 -9.99 6.79
CA LEU A 100 6.85 -10.06 8.24
C LEU A 100 5.40 -10.26 8.65
N LEU A 101 4.48 -9.63 7.92
CA LEU A 101 3.06 -9.59 8.23
C LEU A 101 2.29 -10.42 7.21
N GLU A 102 1.24 -11.08 7.67
CA GLU A 102 0.24 -11.66 6.79
C GLU A 102 -0.44 -10.56 5.96
N PRO A 103 -0.88 -10.84 4.71
CA PRO A 103 -1.48 -9.83 3.85
C PRO A 103 -2.63 -9.05 4.49
N ASP A 104 -3.51 -9.74 5.23
CA ASP A 104 -4.64 -9.10 5.92
C ASP A 104 -4.18 -8.19 7.06
N THR A 105 -3.15 -8.59 7.82
CA THR A 105 -2.55 -7.76 8.87
C THR A 105 -1.91 -6.51 8.28
N LEU A 106 -1.18 -6.65 7.17
CA LEU A 106 -0.59 -5.52 6.48
C LEU A 106 -1.66 -4.57 5.95
N LYS A 107 -2.75 -5.11 5.37
CA LYS A 107 -3.89 -4.30 4.91
C LYS A 107 -4.52 -3.52 6.05
N ILE A 108 -4.75 -4.15 7.20
CA ILE A 108 -5.27 -3.47 8.41
C ILE A 108 -4.31 -2.36 8.85
N MET A 109 -3.00 -2.65 8.89
CA MET A 109 -1.98 -1.68 9.28
C MET A 109 -1.98 -0.45 8.37
N LEU A 110 -2.17 -0.61 7.07
CA LEU A 110 -2.18 0.48 6.09
C LEU A 110 -3.55 1.16 5.91
N THR A 111 -4.61 0.67 6.56
CA THR A 111 -5.95 1.25 6.43
C THR A 111 -6.17 2.34 7.49
N PRO A 112 -6.58 3.57 7.10
CA PRO A 112 -7.01 4.58 8.05
C PRO A 112 -8.25 4.10 8.81
N LEU A 113 -8.26 4.23 10.14
CA LEU A 113 -9.34 3.72 11.01
C LEU A 113 -10.31 4.82 11.47
N PHE A 114 -9.79 6.03 11.73
CA PHE A 114 -10.58 7.12 12.31
C PHE A 114 -10.41 8.40 11.50
N ARG A 115 -11.48 9.18 11.40
CA ARG A 115 -11.41 10.60 11.01
C ARG A 115 -11.12 11.45 12.25
N CYS A 116 -10.29 12.45 12.08
CA CYS A 116 -9.85 13.33 13.14
C CYS A 116 -10.42 14.74 12.99
N ASN A 117 -10.72 15.37 14.14
CA ASN A 117 -11.20 16.75 14.20
C ASN A 117 -10.02 17.74 14.12
N LYS A 118 -10.31 19.05 14.12
CA LYS A 118 -9.39 20.16 13.78
C LYS A 118 -8.08 20.29 14.57
N ASP A 119 -7.86 19.53 15.64
CA ASP A 119 -6.69 19.69 16.54
C ASP A 119 -5.69 18.52 16.46
N TYR A 120 -5.84 17.65 15.46
CA TYR A 120 -4.86 16.60 15.17
C TYR A 120 -4.05 16.97 13.92
N PHE A 121 -2.78 16.59 13.88
CA PHE A 121 -1.85 16.92 12.79
C PHE A 121 -2.18 16.21 11.45
N ALA A 122 -3.24 15.40 11.40
CA ALA A 122 -3.73 14.77 10.18
C ALA A 122 -5.27 14.69 10.16
N ASN A 123 -5.83 14.52 8.97
CA ASN A 123 -7.27 14.38 8.77
C ASN A 123 -7.80 13.00 9.24
N ARG A 124 -6.95 11.98 9.20
CA ARG A 124 -7.27 10.61 9.60
C ARG A 124 -6.11 9.96 10.35
N THR A 125 -6.39 8.89 11.07
CA THR A 125 -5.37 8.08 11.74
C THR A 125 -5.70 6.59 11.68
N GLY A 126 -4.67 5.75 11.80
CA GLY A 126 -4.76 4.29 11.83
C GLY A 126 -3.66 3.69 12.70
N THR A 127 -3.14 2.51 12.32
CA THR A 127 -2.14 1.80 13.12
C THR A 127 -0.78 1.78 12.42
N PRO A 128 0.18 2.69 12.71
CA PRO A 128 0.16 3.86 13.61
C PRO A 128 0.05 5.20 12.86
N TRP A 129 -0.53 5.19 11.66
CA TRP A 129 -0.35 6.27 10.68
C TRP A 129 -1.14 7.53 10.98
N GLU A 130 -0.54 8.63 10.57
CA GLU A 130 -1.14 9.95 10.40
C GLU A 130 -1.43 10.05 8.90
N VAL A 131 -2.71 10.22 8.53
CA VAL A 131 -3.13 10.06 7.14
C VAL A 131 -3.77 11.33 6.61
N ASN A 132 -3.15 11.88 5.57
CA ASN A 132 -3.65 12.99 4.79
C ASN A 132 -3.86 12.57 3.33
N GLU A 133 -4.49 13.43 2.54
CA GLU A 133 -4.65 13.22 1.10
C GLU A 133 -3.81 14.24 0.35
N GLN A 134 -3.14 13.79 -0.71
CA GLN A 134 -2.44 14.66 -1.64
C GLN A 134 -2.66 14.16 -3.07
N MET A 135 -3.16 15.05 -3.94
CA MET A 135 -3.45 14.72 -5.36
C MET A 135 -4.32 13.46 -5.52
N GLY A 136 -5.28 13.25 -4.61
CA GLY A 136 -6.19 12.08 -4.63
C GLY A 136 -5.57 10.77 -4.13
N TYR A 137 -4.37 10.81 -3.57
CA TYR A 137 -3.75 9.65 -2.91
C TYR A 137 -3.70 9.83 -1.39
N GLU A 138 -3.93 8.72 -0.69
CA GLU A 138 -3.67 8.64 0.74
C GLU A 138 -2.17 8.61 0.99
N VAL A 139 -1.69 9.59 1.76
CA VAL A 139 -0.32 9.64 2.24
C VAL A 139 -0.33 9.22 3.70
N LEU A 140 0.19 8.02 3.96
CA LEU A 140 0.43 7.52 5.31
C LEU A 140 1.76 8.07 5.77
N ARG A 141 1.79 8.74 6.92
CA ARG A 141 2.99 9.38 7.43
C ARG A 141 3.14 9.11 8.91
N LYS A 142 4.40 9.06 9.36
CA LYS A 142 4.76 9.24 10.75
C LYS A 142 5.98 10.15 10.82
N ASP A 143 5.85 11.22 11.59
CA ASP A 143 6.96 12.07 11.97
C ASP A 143 7.47 11.71 13.36
N GLY A 144 8.75 12.03 13.58
CA GLY A 144 9.42 11.99 14.87
C GLY A 144 10.37 13.16 15.02
N ASP A 145 10.50 13.65 16.24
CA ASP A 145 11.36 14.75 16.62
C ASP A 145 11.98 14.43 17.98
N LEU A 146 13.31 14.53 18.05
CA LEU A 146 14.11 14.47 19.28
C LEU A 146 15.11 15.63 19.25
N ASP A 147 15.74 15.93 20.38
CA ASP A 147 16.74 16.98 20.46
C ASP A 147 17.81 16.80 19.38
N GLY A 148 17.91 17.79 18.48
CA GLY A 148 18.87 17.79 17.38
C GLY A 148 18.58 16.85 16.23
N TYR A 149 17.45 16.13 16.20
CA TYR A 149 17.09 15.23 15.12
C TYR A 149 15.61 15.32 14.75
N SER A 150 15.32 15.16 13.47
CA SER A 150 13.96 14.97 12.99
C SER A 150 13.92 13.92 11.91
N ALA A 151 12.83 13.15 11.90
CA ALA A 151 12.64 12.04 11.00
C ALA A 151 11.23 12.07 10.43
N THR A 152 11.11 11.62 9.19
CA THR A 152 9.83 11.41 8.54
C THR A 152 9.87 10.10 7.77
N PHE A 153 8.86 9.27 7.99
CA PHE A 153 8.61 8.06 7.22
C PHE A 153 7.22 8.18 6.60
N SER A 154 7.12 8.06 5.29
CA SER A 154 5.83 8.15 4.61
C SER A 154 5.71 7.14 3.47
N LEU A 155 4.48 6.73 3.22
CA LEU A 155 4.09 5.78 2.20
C LEU A 155 2.91 6.34 1.41
N VAL A 156 2.90 6.04 0.11
CA VAL A 156 1.74 6.14 -0.76
C VAL A 156 1.44 4.74 -1.29
N PRO A 157 0.69 3.92 -0.54
CA PRO A 157 0.53 2.49 -0.84
C PRO A 157 0.04 2.22 -2.26
N ARG A 158 -0.92 3.03 -2.76
CA ARG A 158 -1.48 2.87 -4.11
C ARG A 158 -0.45 3.08 -5.24
N LEU A 159 0.64 3.81 -4.98
CA LEU A 159 1.73 4.01 -5.93
C LEU A 159 2.95 3.14 -5.64
N LYS A 160 2.91 2.29 -4.59
CA LYS A 160 4.08 1.59 -4.05
C LYS A 160 5.28 2.53 -3.83
N LEU A 161 4.99 3.75 -3.39
CA LEU A 161 5.99 4.79 -3.15
C LEU A 161 6.25 4.93 -1.65
N GLY A 162 7.52 5.03 -1.29
CA GLY A 162 7.97 5.31 0.07
C GLY A 162 8.97 6.45 0.08
N LEU A 163 8.89 7.32 1.08
CA LEU A 163 9.85 8.39 1.31
C LEU A 163 10.29 8.39 2.77
N VAL A 164 11.59 8.31 2.97
CA VAL A 164 12.25 8.42 4.27
C VAL A 164 13.14 9.66 4.25
N VAL A 165 12.98 10.53 5.23
CA VAL A 165 13.81 11.71 5.43
C VAL A 165 14.34 11.68 6.86
N LEU A 166 15.67 11.65 7.02
CA LEU A 166 16.35 11.70 8.31
C LEU A 166 17.22 12.96 8.33
N MET A 167 17.10 13.78 9.38
CA MET A 167 17.81 15.05 9.49
C MET A 167 18.49 15.17 10.86
N ALA A 168 19.76 15.58 10.84
CA ALA A 168 20.47 16.07 12.01
C ALA A 168 20.14 17.56 12.20
N GLY A 169 18.93 17.82 12.69
CA GLY A 169 18.43 19.15 12.98
C GLY A 169 16.91 19.18 13.05
N THR A 170 16.37 20.38 13.29
CA THR A 170 14.93 20.61 13.33
C THR A 170 14.32 20.65 11.93
N ARG A 171 13.11 20.11 11.78
CA ARG A 171 12.33 20.22 10.54
C ARG A 171 12.02 21.69 10.20
N PRO A 172 12.15 22.12 8.93
CA PRO A 172 11.74 23.47 8.52
C PRO A 172 10.26 23.71 8.81
N GLN A 173 9.91 24.80 9.50
CA GLN A 173 8.51 25.10 9.86
C GLN A 173 7.69 25.69 8.71
N ASN A 174 8.35 26.35 7.75
CA ASN A 174 7.71 27.05 6.65
C ASN A 174 7.42 26.17 5.43
N GLN A 175 7.84 24.91 5.45
CA GLN A 175 7.72 24.01 4.31
C GLN A 175 7.58 22.55 4.74
N ASP A 176 6.49 21.92 4.30
CA ASP A 176 6.36 20.46 4.41
C ASP A 176 7.16 19.77 3.29
N MET A 177 8.31 19.21 3.68
CA MET A 177 9.24 18.52 2.78
C MET A 177 8.61 17.30 2.10
N VAL A 178 7.73 16.55 2.78
CA VAL A 178 7.07 15.38 2.19
C VAL A 178 6.07 15.83 1.13
N SER A 179 5.22 16.80 1.49
CA SER A 179 4.24 17.35 0.54
C SER A 179 4.94 17.93 -0.69
N LYS A 180 6.05 18.65 -0.50
CA LYS A 180 6.87 19.17 -1.60
C LYS A 180 7.50 18.06 -2.44
N ALA A 181 8.08 17.03 -1.83
CA ALA A 181 8.68 15.93 -2.58
C ALA A 181 7.62 15.21 -3.42
N TYR A 182 6.47 14.89 -2.83
CA TYR A 182 5.39 14.23 -3.54
C TYR A 182 4.74 15.08 -4.61
N SER A 183 4.74 16.42 -4.50
CA SER A 183 4.26 17.30 -5.59
C SER A 183 5.05 17.15 -6.89
N TYR A 184 6.29 16.68 -6.82
CA TYR A 184 7.10 16.35 -8.01
C TYR A 184 7.01 14.88 -8.40
N ILE A 185 7.08 13.97 -7.40
CA ILE A 185 7.19 12.53 -7.66
C ILE A 185 5.86 11.94 -8.14
N ILE A 186 4.72 12.29 -7.50
CA ILE A 186 3.42 11.71 -7.87
C ILE A 186 3.08 11.99 -9.34
N PRO A 187 3.13 13.25 -9.84
CA PRO A 187 2.84 13.50 -11.25
C PRO A 187 3.82 12.80 -12.23
N ALA A 188 5.08 12.65 -11.83
CA ALA A 188 6.08 11.93 -12.63
C ALA A 188 5.75 10.43 -12.70
N MET A 189 5.34 9.82 -11.59
CA MET A 189 4.90 8.42 -11.55
C MET A 189 3.62 8.21 -12.35
N GLU A 190 2.61 9.08 -12.19
CA GLU A 190 1.37 9.00 -12.97
C GLU A 190 1.63 9.08 -14.47
N ARG A 191 2.54 9.96 -14.89
CA ARG A 191 2.96 10.06 -16.29
C ARG A 191 3.67 8.79 -16.74
N ALA A 192 4.64 8.29 -15.95
CA ALA A 192 5.36 7.06 -16.27
C ALA A 192 4.42 5.86 -16.39
N PHE A 193 3.43 5.73 -15.52
CA PHE A 193 2.43 4.65 -15.60
C PHE A 193 1.53 4.80 -16.82
N ARG A 194 1.08 6.02 -17.15
CA ARG A 194 0.27 6.29 -18.34
C ARG A 194 1.02 5.99 -19.64
N GLU A 195 2.31 6.29 -19.69
CA GLU A 195 3.16 6.10 -20.87
C GLU A 195 3.78 4.68 -20.94
N ALA A 196 3.75 3.93 -19.83
CA ALA A 196 4.28 2.58 -19.79
C ALA A 196 3.55 1.68 -20.78
N LYS A 197 4.33 0.96 -21.62
CA LYS A 197 3.77 -0.08 -22.48
C LYS A 197 3.19 -1.18 -21.60
N ARG A 198 1.88 -1.36 -21.70
CA ARG A 198 1.18 -2.45 -20.99
C ARG A 198 1.63 -3.79 -21.54
N VAL A 199 2.30 -4.59 -20.71
CA VAL A 199 2.62 -5.97 -21.02
C VAL A 199 1.52 -6.84 -20.44
N LEU A 200 0.65 -7.34 -21.31
CA LEU A 200 -0.38 -8.30 -20.91
C LEU A 200 0.26 -9.69 -20.87
N VAL A 201 0.24 -10.33 -19.70
CA VAL A 201 0.76 -11.69 -19.52
C VAL A 201 -0.39 -12.69 -19.70
N PRO A 202 -0.30 -13.64 -20.65
CA PRO A 202 -1.33 -14.64 -20.82
C PRO A 202 -1.36 -15.62 -19.62
N PRO A 203 -2.52 -16.21 -19.28
CA PRO A 203 -2.56 -17.29 -18.32
C PRO A 203 -1.77 -18.50 -18.85
N PRO A 204 -1.22 -19.38 -17.96
CA PRO A 204 -0.50 -20.58 -18.39
C PRO A 204 -1.31 -21.48 -19.32
N ASN A 205 -2.64 -21.50 -19.15
CA ASN A 205 -3.57 -22.18 -20.06
C ASN A 205 -4.82 -21.32 -20.30
N PRO A 206 -4.90 -20.60 -21.43
CA PRO A 206 -6.07 -19.79 -21.77
C PRO A 206 -7.37 -20.60 -21.96
N ALA A 207 -7.26 -21.86 -22.38
CA ALA A 207 -8.42 -22.68 -22.73
C ALA A 207 -9.38 -22.92 -21.54
N ALA A 208 -8.86 -22.96 -20.31
CA ALA A 208 -9.66 -23.13 -19.09
C ALA A 208 -10.65 -21.96 -18.86
N TYR A 209 -10.39 -20.81 -19.48
CA TYR A 209 -11.15 -19.57 -19.30
C TYR A 209 -11.99 -19.20 -20.53
N VAL A 210 -11.63 -19.69 -21.72
CA VAL A 210 -12.37 -19.44 -22.96
C VAL A 210 -13.76 -20.05 -22.91
N GLY A 211 -14.78 -19.28 -23.32
CA GLY A 211 -16.16 -19.71 -23.31
C GLY A 211 -17.16 -18.56 -23.27
N PHE A 212 -18.43 -18.92 -23.14
CA PHE A 212 -19.53 -17.97 -23.01
C PHE A 212 -19.95 -17.88 -21.55
N TYR A 213 -20.32 -16.68 -21.14
CA TYR A 213 -20.74 -16.39 -19.78
C TYR A 213 -21.94 -15.45 -19.77
N THR A 214 -22.66 -15.42 -18.65
CA THR A 214 -23.77 -14.49 -18.47
C THR A 214 -23.87 -13.97 -17.04
N TYR A 215 -24.30 -12.71 -16.93
CA TYR A 215 -24.84 -12.15 -15.69
C TYR A 215 -26.37 -12.19 -15.77
N GLY A 216 -26.98 -13.04 -14.94
CA GLY A 216 -28.44 -13.10 -14.79
C GLY A 216 -29.23 -13.44 -16.06
N ASN A 217 -28.60 -13.98 -17.11
CA ASN A 217 -29.19 -14.18 -18.44
C ASN A 217 -29.66 -12.86 -19.12
N ILE A 218 -29.10 -11.73 -18.69
CA ILE A 218 -29.40 -10.38 -19.18
C ILE A 218 -28.21 -9.88 -20.01
N THR A 219 -27.02 -10.01 -19.46
CA THR A 219 -25.77 -9.60 -20.12
C THR A 219 -24.95 -10.82 -20.46
N PHE A 220 -24.37 -10.86 -21.66
CA PHE A 220 -23.60 -12.00 -22.14
C PHE A 220 -22.19 -11.58 -22.53
N TYR A 221 -21.24 -12.45 -22.19
CA TYR A 221 -19.82 -12.23 -22.40
C TYR A 221 -19.20 -13.43 -23.09
N GLU A 222 -18.30 -13.18 -24.02
CA GLU A 222 -17.47 -14.19 -24.65
C GLU A 222 -16.02 -13.91 -24.24
N ILE A 223 -15.38 -14.90 -23.62
CA ILE A 223 -13.95 -14.86 -23.33
C ILE A 223 -13.22 -15.64 -24.43
N LYS A 224 -12.30 -14.98 -25.13
CA LYS A 224 -11.45 -15.55 -26.18
C LYS A 224 -9.98 -15.44 -25.79
N ALA A 225 -9.13 -16.30 -26.35
CA ALA A 225 -7.69 -16.07 -26.34
C ALA A 225 -7.29 -15.30 -27.60
N GLY A 226 -6.54 -14.21 -27.44
CA GLY A 226 -5.89 -13.50 -28.53
C GLY A 226 -4.70 -14.28 -29.11
N PRO A 227 -4.07 -13.77 -30.18
CA PRO A 227 -2.90 -14.40 -30.81
C PRO A 227 -1.70 -14.58 -29.87
N ASP A 228 -1.61 -13.74 -28.84
CA ASP A 228 -0.60 -13.73 -27.77
C ASP A 228 -1.02 -14.58 -26.55
N GLY A 229 -2.15 -15.30 -26.64
CA GLY A 229 -2.71 -16.08 -25.54
C GLY A 229 -3.42 -15.24 -24.47
N VAL A 230 -3.41 -13.92 -24.60
CA VAL A 230 -4.06 -13.01 -23.64
C VAL A 230 -5.57 -13.13 -23.78
N LEU A 231 -6.28 -13.19 -22.66
CA LEU A 231 -7.74 -13.28 -22.69
C LEU A 231 -8.37 -11.95 -23.09
N ILE A 232 -9.34 -12.01 -23.99
CA ILE A 232 -10.15 -10.89 -24.47
C ILE A 232 -11.59 -11.15 -24.07
N MET A 233 -12.21 -10.21 -23.37
CA MET A 233 -13.64 -10.24 -23.09
C MET A 233 -14.39 -9.43 -24.13
N GLN A 234 -15.49 -9.99 -24.62
CA GLN A 234 -16.38 -9.34 -25.56
C GLN A 234 -17.82 -9.46 -25.04
N GLN A 235 -18.45 -8.34 -24.69
CA GLN A 235 -19.87 -8.33 -24.37
C GLN A 235 -20.70 -8.45 -25.65
N PHE A 236 -21.78 -9.22 -25.66
CA PHE A 236 -22.66 -9.37 -26.82
C PHE A 236 -24.13 -9.53 -26.38
N GLY A 237 -25.09 -9.27 -27.27
CA GLY A 237 -26.51 -9.40 -26.97
C GLY A 237 -27.40 -8.43 -27.74
N PRO A 238 -28.73 -8.50 -27.55
CA PRO A 238 -29.71 -7.75 -28.33
C PRO A 238 -29.72 -6.24 -28.03
N GLN A 239 -29.11 -5.80 -26.93
CA GLN A 239 -29.02 -4.37 -26.55
C GLN A 239 -27.65 -3.73 -26.86
N ILE A 240 -26.80 -4.37 -27.68
CA ILE A 240 -25.45 -3.88 -27.99
C ILE A 240 -25.37 -3.59 -29.48
N GLU A 241 -25.55 -2.32 -29.85
CA GLU A 241 -25.64 -1.91 -31.25
C GLU A 241 -24.30 -1.70 -31.95
N ASP A 242 -23.18 -1.46 -31.25
CA ASP A 242 -21.86 -1.42 -31.87
C ASP A 242 -20.76 -1.81 -30.86
N LEU A 243 -19.96 -2.81 -31.23
CA LEU A 243 -19.00 -3.48 -30.36
C LEU A 243 -17.59 -2.94 -30.62
N ILE A 244 -17.07 -2.10 -29.74
CA ILE A 244 -15.61 -1.93 -29.64
C ILE A 244 -15.12 -3.14 -28.84
N PRO A 245 -14.23 -4.01 -29.37
CA PRO A 245 -13.58 -5.00 -28.53
C PRO A 245 -12.83 -4.25 -27.43
N GLU A 246 -13.27 -4.38 -26.19
CA GLU A 246 -12.54 -3.79 -25.07
C GLU A 246 -11.23 -4.54 -24.87
N ARG A 247 -10.16 -4.06 -25.52
CA ARG A 247 -8.88 -3.97 -24.81
C ARG A 247 -9.03 -2.76 -23.89
N VAL A 248 -9.47 -2.99 -22.66
CA VAL A 248 -9.83 -1.91 -21.73
C VAL A 248 -8.66 -0.93 -21.57
N VAL A 249 -8.78 0.27 -22.12
CA VAL A 249 -7.86 1.40 -21.90
C VAL A 249 -8.70 2.51 -21.25
N PHE A 250 -8.44 2.77 -19.97
CA PHE A 250 -9.06 3.87 -19.26
C PHE A 250 -8.41 5.20 -19.67
N GLU A 251 -9.23 6.19 -20.03
CA GLU A 251 -8.78 7.50 -20.51
C GLU A 251 -8.17 8.40 -19.41
N LYS A 252 -8.20 7.97 -18.14
CA LYS A 252 -7.41 8.53 -17.03
C LYS A 252 -7.14 7.44 -15.99
N GLU A 253 -5.90 6.95 -15.96
CA GLU A 253 -5.43 6.05 -14.92
C GLU A 253 -4.99 6.84 -13.68
N TYR A 254 -5.64 6.49 -12.56
CA TYR A 254 -5.42 6.91 -11.19
C TYR A 254 -5.78 8.37 -10.81
N PRO A 255 -6.45 8.59 -9.65
CA PRO A 255 -7.04 7.61 -8.75
C PRO A 255 -8.46 7.24 -9.21
N CYS A 256 -8.67 5.98 -9.63
CA CYS A 256 -9.97 5.50 -10.07
C CYS A 256 -10.86 5.21 -8.85
N VAL A 257 -11.70 6.18 -8.49
CA VAL A 257 -12.84 6.03 -7.59
C VAL A 257 -14.10 6.07 -8.44
N LEU A 258 -14.84 4.97 -8.53
CA LEU A 258 -16.18 5.01 -9.10
C LEU A 258 -17.10 5.67 -8.06
N ARG A 259 -17.62 6.86 -8.37
CA ARG A 259 -18.68 7.49 -7.56
C ARG A 259 -20.02 6.98 -8.03
N VAL A 260 -20.67 6.16 -7.21
CA VAL A 260 -22.07 5.76 -7.40
C VAL A 260 -22.84 6.41 -6.25
N ASN A 261 -23.58 7.49 -6.53
CA ASN A 261 -24.24 8.33 -5.52
C ASN A 261 -23.26 8.83 -4.42
N THR A 262 -23.62 8.76 -3.14
CA THR A 262 -22.81 9.24 -2.00
C THR A 262 -21.68 8.28 -1.60
N ALA A 263 -21.51 7.15 -2.29
CA ALA A 263 -20.49 6.16 -1.99
C ALA A 263 -19.33 6.18 -3.00
N SER A 264 -18.11 6.05 -2.48
CA SER A 264 -16.87 5.93 -3.24
C SER A 264 -16.34 4.49 -3.16
N VAL A 265 -16.17 3.82 -4.29
CA VAL A 265 -15.58 2.47 -4.37
C VAL A 265 -14.19 2.54 -4.99
N SER A 266 -13.19 1.94 -4.33
CA SER A 266 -11.80 1.89 -4.81
C SER A 266 -11.63 0.78 -5.86
N LEU A 267 -11.09 1.11 -7.03
CA LEU A 267 -10.83 0.16 -8.13
C LEU A 267 -9.44 -0.50 -8.03
N GLU A 268 -8.95 -0.76 -6.82
CA GLU A 268 -7.64 -1.34 -6.47
C GLU A 268 -7.26 -2.67 -7.17
N ALA A 269 -8.18 -3.32 -7.87
CA ALA A 269 -7.98 -4.64 -8.46
C ALA A 269 -7.21 -4.67 -9.81
N GLN A 270 -6.74 -3.53 -10.33
CA GLN A 270 -6.05 -3.52 -11.63
C GLN A 270 -4.58 -3.91 -11.59
N ASP A 271 -3.97 -3.97 -10.40
CA ASP A 271 -2.68 -4.64 -10.20
C ASP A 271 -2.95 -6.09 -9.75
N GLY A 272 -3.37 -6.95 -10.70
CA GLY A 272 -3.33 -8.40 -10.48
C GLY A 272 -4.44 -9.28 -11.03
N GLN A 273 -5.63 -8.79 -11.40
CA GLN A 273 -6.64 -9.58 -12.14
C GLN A 273 -7.85 -8.72 -12.54
N LEU A 274 -8.00 -8.42 -13.83
CA LEU A 274 -9.25 -7.85 -14.39
C LEU A 274 -10.44 -8.82 -14.24
N PHE A 275 -10.15 -10.11 -14.01
CA PHE A 275 -11.11 -11.19 -13.84
C PHE A 275 -10.66 -12.13 -12.73
N ASN A 276 -11.46 -12.21 -11.66
CA ASN A 276 -11.33 -13.23 -10.64
C ASN A 276 -12.14 -14.45 -11.10
N PHE A 277 -11.53 -15.31 -11.91
CA PHE A 277 -12.16 -16.55 -12.32
C PHE A 277 -12.33 -17.49 -11.12
N TYR A 278 -13.48 -18.14 -11.06
CA TYR A 278 -13.75 -19.14 -10.03
C TYR A 278 -12.84 -20.36 -10.18
N VAL A 279 -12.64 -21.06 -9.06
CA VAL A 279 -11.86 -22.30 -9.04
C VAL A 279 -12.43 -23.30 -10.05
N PHE A 280 -11.54 -23.96 -10.78
CA PHE A 280 -11.92 -24.87 -11.86
C PHE A 280 -12.86 -25.98 -11.38
N ASP A 281 -13.83 -26.30 -12.24
CA ASP A 281 -14.73 -27.42 -12.02
C ASP A 281 -14.06 -28.77 -12.33
N LYS A 282 -14.82 -29.87 -12.22
CA LYS A 282 -14.33 -31.22 -12.53
C LYS A 282 -13.85 -31.41 -13.98
N LYS A 283 -14.17 -30.48 -14.88
CA LYS A 283 -13.76 -30.49 -16.29
C LYS A 283 -12.53 -29.61 -16.52
N GLY A 284 -11.96 -29.01 -15.47
CA GLY A 284 -10.77 -28.16 -15.56
C GLY A 284 -11.04 -26.80 -16.19
N VAL A 285 -12.30 -26.34 -16.20
CA VAL A 285 -12.67 -25.02 -16.72
C VAL A 285 -13.21 -24.13 -15.60
N SER A 286 -13.05 -22.83 -15.72
CA SER A 286 -13.65 -21.90 -14.77
C SER A 286 -15.18 -21.87 -14.95
N PRO A 287 -15.97 -22.14 -13.90
CA PRO A 287 -17.43 -22.09 -13.99
C PRO A 287 -17.98 -20.66 -14.02
N GLY A 288 -17.14 -19.64 -13.84
CA GLY A 288 -17.57 -18.25 -13.80
C GLY A 288 -16.44 -17.29 -13.44
N PHE A 289 -16.78 -16.01 -13.27
CA PHE A 289 -15.84 -15.01 -12.79
C PHE A 289 -16.54 -13.85 -12.10
N ASP A 290 -15.77 -13.10 -11.31
CA ASP A 290 -16.09 -11.73 -10.94
C ASP A 290 -15.15 -10.76 -11.65
N ALA A 291 -15.68 -9.62 -12.06
CA ALA A 291 -14.90 -8.48 -12.54
C ALA A 291 -15.24 -7.25 -11.69
N PRO A 292 -14.69 -7.15 -10.46
CA PRO A 292 -15.00 -6.06 -9.53
C PRO A 292 -14.73 -4.67 -10.12
N GLY A 293 -13.71 -4.57 -10.99
CA GLY A 293 -13.37 -3.34 -11.70
C GLY A 293 -14.45 -2.83 -12.65
N LEU A 294 -15.35 -3.72 -13.11
CA LEU A 294 -16.51 -3.40 -13.95
C LEU A 294 -17.82 -3.49 -13.16
N ASN A 295 -17.76 -3.54 -11.83
CA ASN A 295 -18.91 -3.76 -10.95
C ASN A 295 -19.78 -4.96 -11.37
N THR A 296 -19.14 -6.00 -11.92
CA THR A 296 -19.81 -7.19 -12.47
C THR A 296 -19.42 -8.39 -11.61
N TYR A 297 -20.42 -9.08 -11.05
CA TYR A 297 -20.23 -10.19 -10.11
C TYR A 297 -21.15 -11.35 -10.46
N ASN A 298 -20.83 -12.57 -10.02
CA ASN A 298 -21.63 -13.77 -10.26
C ASN A 298 -21.86 -14.05 -11.76
N VAL A 299 -20.83 -13.83 -12.58
CA VAL A 299 -20.88 -14.16 -14.00
C VAL A 299 -20.67 -15.65 -14.15
N ILE A 300 -21.66 -16.35 -14.69
CA ILE A 300 -21.64 -17.82 -14.78
C ILE A 300 -21.36 -18.28 -16.20
N ARG A 301 -20.57 -19.34 -16.34
CA ARG A 301 -20.28 -20.00 -17.62
C ARG A 301 -21.54 -20.68 -18.14
N ILE A 302 -21.82 -20.49 -19.43
CA ILE A 302 -22.90 -21.17 -20.15
C ILE A 302 -22.30 -22.11 -21.20
N SER A 303 -23.00 -23.20 -21.49
CA SER A 303 -22.49 -24.31 -22.30
C SER A 303 -22.45 -23.98 -23.80
N ARG A 304 -23.26 -23.03 -24.27
CA ARG A 304 -23.40 -22.66 -25.68
C ARG A 304 -23.60 -21.17 -25.81
N ARG A 305 -23.24 -20.62 -26.98
CA ARG A 305 -23.58 -19.25 -27.35
C ARG A 305 -25.11 -19.10 -27.36
N PRO A 306 -25.68 -18.14 -26.62
CA PRO A 306 -27.11 -17.89 -26.63
C PRO A 306 -27.54 -17.31 -27.98
N THR A 307 -28.73 -17.70 -28.41
CA THR A 307 -29.40 -17.18 -29.60
C THR A 307 -30.50 -16.24 -29.15
N PHE A 308 -30.51 -15.02 -29.67
CA PHE A 308 -31.55 -14.04 -29.40
C PHE A 308 -32.57 -14.09 -30.53
N SER A 309 -33.83 -14.29 -30.19
CA SER A 309 -34.93 -14.06 -31.12
C SER A 309 -35.08 -12.54 -31.28
N ASN A 310 -35.17 -12.06 -32.52
CA ASN A 310 -35.52 -10.67 -32.80
C ASN A 310 -36.96 -10.35 -32.38
#